data_AF-A0A2D6IMI9-F1
#
_entry.id   AF-A0A2D6IMI9-F1
#
_cell.length_a   1.000
_cell.length_b   1.000
_cell.length_c   1.000
_cell.angle_alpha   90.00
_cell.angle_beta   90.00
_cell.angle_gamma   90.00
#
_symmetry.space_group_name_H-M   'P 1'
#
loop_
_entity.id
_entity.type
_entity.pdbx_description
1 polymer ?
#
loop_
_entity_poly.entity_id
_entity_poly.type
_entity_poly.pdbx_seq_one_letter_code
_entity_poly.pdbx_strand_id
1 'polypeptide(L)'
;GGVLAEDHIVTIVQERLPQATSAQVVTFYLDVLAPYAYTVRSTHFAPHWQHPDHVSDNSVAAVDSAQTILEKAEHPIDETELLQILREHLNQAGVSCPDNHVMAQLVASKRVQKTPFKQWGLAEWAETNPRGVGDKAYVVLRRHGKPEHFTKITELINTAQFDHRQANAQTVHNELIKDERFVLVGRGLYGLVEWGYIAGTVTDVIESLLKKSAQPLTREEVIERVLEQRHVKKNTILLGLQNQDRFVRTPDSRYQLKAN
;
A
#
# COMPACT_ATOMS: atom_id res chain seq x y z
N GLY A 1 16.63 -0.40 23.68
CA GLY A 1 17.79 -0.74 22.83
C GLY A 1 18.57 0.47 22.42
N GLY A 2 18.91 1.33 23.38
CA GLY A 2 19.81 2.47 23.17
C GLY A 2 19.31 3.62 22.29
N VAL A 3 18.30 3.44 21.44
CA VAL A 3 17.74 4.44 20.53
C VAL A 3 16.21 4.42 20.64
N LEU A 4 15.59 5.59 20.90
CA LEU A 4 14.14 5.75 20.88
C LEU A 4 13.76 7.13 20.32
N ALA A 5 12.76 7.18 19.44
CA ALA A 5 12.13 8.43 19.02
C ALA A 5 11.42 9.11 20.20
N GLU A 6 11.45 10.44 20.26
CA GLU A 6 10.85 11.21 21.36
C GLU A 6 9.36 10.91 21.54
N ASP A 7 8.58 10.96 20.45
CA ASP A 7 7.15 10.64 20.48
C ASP A 7 6.88 9.23 21.01
N HIS A 8 7.77 8.29 20.71
CA HIS A 8 7.66 6.92 21.21
C HIS A 8 7.96 6.82 22.71
N ILE A 9 8.95 7.57 23.21
CA ILE A 9 9.24 7.66 24.66
C ILE A 9 8.03 8.27 25.38
N VAL A 10 7.49 9.38 24.87
CA VAL A 10 6.30 10.02 25.44
C VAL A 10 5.14 9.03 25.53
N THR A 11 4.89 8.29 24.45
CA THR A 11 3.84 7.25 24.41
C THR A 11 4.05 6.19 25.48
N ILE A 12 5.25 5.60 25.57
CA ILE A 12 5.58 4.57 26.57
C ILE A 12 5.42 5.09 28.01
N VAL A 13 5.87 6.32 28.27
CA VAL A 13 5.79 6.92 29.60
C VAL A 13 4.34 7.20 29.97
N GLN A 14 3.53 7.71 29.05
CA GLN A 14 2.11 7.97 29.30
C GLN A 14 1.31 6.68 29.52
N GLU A 15 1.61 5.61 28.80
CA GLU A 15 0.99 4.30 29.02
C GLU A 15 1.32 3.73 30.41
N ARG A 16 2.53 3.99 30.92
CA ARG A 16 2.97 3.50 32.24
C ARG A 16 2.57 4.42 33.39
N LEU A 17 2.47 5.73 33.14
CA LEU A 17 2.18 6.78 34.12
C LEU A 17 1.08 7.72 33.61
N PRO A 18 -0.17 7.23 33.49
CA PRO A 18 -1.26 7.93 32.82
C PRO A 18 -1.79 9.19 33.52
N GLN A 19 -1.45 9.41 34.81
CA GLN A 19 -2.08 10.47 35.62
C GLN A 19 -1.26 11.76 35.79
N ALA A 20 -0.04 11.90 35.25
CA ALA A 20 0.78 13.08 35.59
C ALA A 20 1.79 13.58 34.54
N THR A 21 1.80 13.06 33.31
CA THR A 21 2.93 13.31 32.41
C THR A 21 2.51 13.91 31.08
N SER A 22 2.68 15.23 30.93
CA SER A 22 2.62 15.88 29.61
C SER A 22 3.88 15.57 28.81
N ALA A 23 3.79 15.64 27.48
CA ALA A 23 4.96 15.46 26.61
C ALA A 23 6.14 16.37 27.00
N GLN A 24 5.84 17.62 27.39
CA GLN A 24 6.84 18.60 27.82
C GLN A 24 7.58 18.17 29.08
N VAL A 25 6.89 17.52 30.03
CA VAL A 25 7.51 16.99 31.25
C VAL A 25 8.46 15.86 30.90
N VAL A 26 8.08 14.97 30.00
CA VAL A 26 8.96 13.89 29.51
C VAL A 26 10.21 14.46 28.86
N THR A 27 10.06 15.38 27.90
CA THR A 27 11.19 16.00 27.20
C THR A 27 12.11 16.74 28.18
N PHE A 28 11.56 17.50 29.12
CA PHE A 28 12.35 18.17 30.16
C PHE A 28 13.18 17.19 30.99
N TYR A 29 12.60 16.06 31.41
CA TYR A 29 13.37 15.05 32.14
C TYR A 29 14.45 14.41 31.25
N LEU A 30 14.20 14.16 29.97
CA LEU A 30 15.22 13.63 29.05
C LEU A 30 16.38 14.62 28.88
N ASP A 31 16.10 15.92 28.80
CA ASP A 31 17.12 16.98 28.71
C ASP A 31 17.97 17.09 29.99
N VAL A 32 17.36 16.91 31.17
CA VAL A 32 18.03 17.07 32.47
C VAL A 32 18.77 15.80 32.91
N LEU A 33 18.32 14.62 32.46
CA LEU A 33 18.94 13.35 32.83
C LEU A 33 20.25 13.13 32.06
N ALA A 34 21.35 13.10 32.81
CA ALA A 34 22.72 13.06 32.29
C ALA A 34 23.11 11.94 31.30
N PRO A 35 22.49 10.73 31.27
CA PRO A 35 22.97 9.68 30.39
C PRO A 35 22.25 9.64 29.03
N TYR A 36 21.41 10.61 28.67
CA TYR A 36 20.74 10.61 27.36
C TYR A 36 21.23 11.76 26.49
N ALA A 37 21.53 11.45 25.23
CA ALA A 37 21.92 12.43 24.22
C ALA A 37 20.84 12.52 23.14
N TYR A 38 20.44 13.74 22.79
CA TYR A 38 19.54 13.97 21.67
C TYR A 38 20.32 14.07 20.36
N THR A 39 19.98 13.21 19.40
CA THR A 39 20.63 13.17 18.08
C THR A 39 19.69 13.70 17.02
N VAL A 40 20.05 14.85 16.44
CA VAL A 40 19.26 15.51 15.38
C VAL A 40 19.52 14.90 14.00
N ARG A 41 20.77 14.54 13.71
CA ARG A 41 21.20 14.05 12.39
C ARG A 41 21.69 12.61 12.49
N SER A 42 20.93 11.71 11.88
CA SER A 42 21.30 10.31 11.65
C SER A 42 20.87 9.88 10.25
N THR A 43 21.63 8.98 9.65
CA THR A 43 21.34 8.37 8.34
C THR A 43 20.19 7.37 8.40
N HIS A 44 20.08 6.61 9.49
CA HIS A 44 19.10 5.53 9.65
C HIS A 44 17.87 5.96 10.44
N PHE A 45 18.05 6.86 11.41
CA PHE A 45 17.01 7.22 12.39
C PHE A 45 16.54 8.67 12.25
N ALA A 46 15.26 8.90 12.57
CA ALA A 46 14.66 10.21 12.82
C ALA A 46 15.34 10.88 14.02
N PRO A 47 15.08 12.16 14.32
CA PRO A 47 15.54 12.76 15.56
C PRO A 47 15.12 11.91 16.77
N HIS A 48 16.09 11.50 17.57
CA HIS A 48 15.89 10.49 18.60
C HIS A 48 16.79 10.72 19.80
N TRP A 49 16.38 10.15 20.92
CA TRP A 49 17.16 10.05 22.14
C TRP A 49 17.98 8.77 22.12
N GLN A 50 19.23 8.87 22.55
CA GLN A 50 20.10 7.73 22.66
C GLN A 50 20.85 7.70 23.99
N HIS A 51 21.13 6.50 24.49
CA HIS A 51 22.00 6.30 25.64
C HIS A 51 23.42 5.98 25.16
N PRO A 52 24.48 6.75 25.51
CA PRO A 52 25.84 6.59 25.01
C PRO A 52 26.37 5.16 25.12
N ASP A 53 26.13 4.50 26.26
CA ASP A 53 26.61 3.13 26.52
C ASP A 53 25.84 2.03 25.78
N HIS A 54 24.76 2.38 25.08
CA HIS A 54 23.88 1.44 24.38
C HIS A 54 23.68 1.77 22.90
N VAL A 55 24.46 2.71 22.34
CA VAL A 55 24.55 2.92 20.89
C VAL A 55 25.32 1.75 20.28
N SER A 56 24.65 0.62 20.11
CA SER A 56 25.24 -0.56 19.49
C SER A 56 25.05 -0.54 17.97
N ASP A 57 26.05 -0.96 17.22
CA ASP A 57 25.95 -1.30 15.79
C ASP A 57 24.73 -2.20 15.47
N ASN A 58 24.31 -2.98 16.47
CA ASN A 58 23.10 -3.83 16.43
C ASN A 58 21.82 -3.05 16.10
N SER A 59 21.72 -1.77 16.48
CA SER A 59 20.55 -0.94 16.19
C SER A 59 20.42 -0.65 14.70
N VAL A 60 21.55 -0.39 14.03
CA VAL A 60 21.60 -0.18 12.58
C VAL A 60 21.34 -1.50 11.87
N ALA A 61 21.98 -2.58 12.33
CA ALA A 61 21.79 -3.92 11.77
C ALA A 61 20.32 -4.39 11.79
N ALA A 62 19.56 -4.07 12.85
CA ALA A 62 18.13 -4.38 12.93
C ALA A 62 17.31 -3.66 11.86
N VAL A 63 17.58 -2.36 11.63
CA VAL A 63 16.89 -1.58 10.60
C VAL A 63 17.26 -2.04 9.20
N ASP A 64 18.55 -2.31 8.94
CA ASP A 64 19.02 -2.79 7.64
C ASP A 64 18.48 -4.19 7.32
N SER A 65 18.41 -5.06 8.33
CA SER A 65 17.78 -6.39 8.19
C SER A 65 16.30 -6.26 7.87
N ALA A 66 15.57 -5.38 8.57
CA ALA A 66 14.16 -5.14 8.32
C ALA A 66 13.92 -4.59 6.92
N GLN A 67 14.75 -3.66 6.47
CA GLN A 67 14.70 -3.14 5.10
C GLN A 67 14.89 -4.26 4.08
N THR A 68 15.92 -5.11 4.24
CA THR A 68 16.20 -6.21 3.31
C THR A 68 15.05 -7.23 3.25
N ILE A 69 14.44 -7.55 4.40
CA ILE A 69 13.30 -8.45 4.48
C ILE A 69 12.09 -7.86 3.74
N LEU A 70 11.81 -6.58 3.95
CA LEU A 70 10.70 -5.89 3.31
C LEU A 70 10.93 -5.73 1.80
N GLU A 71 12.13 -5.36 1.36
CA GLU A 71 12.49 -5.29 -0.07
C GLU A 71 12.25 -6.63 -0.77
N LYS A 72 12.58 -7.75 -0.12
CA LYS A 72 12.32 -9.10 -0.66
C LYS A 72 10.85 -9.47 -0.68
N ALA A 73 10.06 -8.98 0.29
CA ALA A 73 8.63 -9.24 0.37
C ALA A 73 7.82 -8.44 -0.66
N GLU A 74 8.30 -7.25 -1.05
CA GLU A 74 7.62 -6.31 -1.97
C GLU A 74 6.22 -5.84 -1.48
N HIS A 75 5.85 -6.13 -0.24
CA HIS A 75 4.61 -5.68 0.39
C HIS A 75 4.76 -5.53 1.91
N PRO A 76 3.89 -4.76 2.59
CA PRO A 76 3.91 -4.66 4.05
C PRO A 76 3.64 -6.01 4.73
N ILE A 77 4.35 -6.28 5.82
CA ILE A 77 4.29 -7.53 6.59
C ILE A 77 3.64 -7.27 7.96
N ASP A 78 2.93 -8.24 8.54
CA ASP A 78 2.38 -8.11 9.89
C ASP A 78 3.50 -7.95 10.93
N GLU A 79 3.24 -7.21 12.01
CA GLU A 79 4.23 -6.99 13.08
C GLU A 79 4.76 -8.28 13.71
N THR A 80 3.87 -9.26 13.93
CA THR A 80 4.24 -10.54 14.57
C THR A 80 5.15 -11.35 13.65
N GLU A 81 4.80 -11.38 12.36
CA GLU A 81 5.55 -12.09 11.33
C GLU A 81 6.91 -11.43 11.08
N LEU A 82 6.95 -10.09 10.95
CA LEU A 82 8.21 -9.36 10.78
C LEU A 82 9.16 -9.59 11.96
N LEU A 83 8.64 -9.55 13.20
CA LEU A 83 9.44 -9.81 14.39
C LEU A 83 10.01 -11.24 14.41
N GLN A 84 9.24 -12.23 13.98
CA GLN A 84 9.72 -13.61 13.87
C GLN A 84 10.88 -13.72 12.87
N ILE A 85 10.72 -13.18 11.65
CA ILE A 85 11.75 -13.24 10.61
C ILE A 85 13.00 -12.47 11.06
N LEU A 86 12.82 -11.30 11.70
CA LEU A 86 13.93 -10.50 12.22
C LEU A 86 14.70 -11.22 13.31
N ARG A 87 14.02 -11.89 14.24
CA ARG A 87 14.69 -12.69 15.29
C ARG A 87 15.56 -13.77 14.68
N GLU A 88 15.03 -14.50 13.70
CA GLU A 88 15.78 -15.56 13.01
C GLU A 88 17.01 -14.99 12.29
N HIS A 89 16.85 -13.86 11.61
CA HIS A 89 17.93 -13.19 10.88
C HIS A 89 19.02 -12.61 11.81
N LEU A 90 18.62 -11.93 12.89
CA LEU A 90 19.54 -11.33 13.86
C LEU A 90 20.30 -12.39 14.66
N ASN A 91 19.63 -13.50 15.03
CA ASN A 91 20.29 -14.62 15.69
C ASN A 91 21.37 -15.26 14.80
N GLN A 92 21.13 -15.38 13.49
CA GLN A 92 22.14 -15.85 12.54
C GLN A 92 23.35 -14.91 12.43
N ALA A 93 23.13 -13.60 12.58
CA ALA A 93 24.17 -12.58 12.62
C ALA A 93 24.88 -12.47 13.99
N GLY A 94 24.50 -13.28 14.98
CA GLY A 94 25.04 -13.23 16.34
C GLY A 94 24.55 -12.04 17.17
N VAL A 95 23.52 -11.33 16.70
CA VAL A 95 22.92 -10.18 17.38
C VAL A 95 21.73 -10.66 18.20
N SER A 96 21.87 -10.69 19.53
CA SER A 96 20.76 -10.97 20.44
C SER A 96 20.21 -9.68 21.02
N CYS A 97 18.94 -9.38 20.72
CA CYS A 97 18.24 -8.27 21.35
C CYS A 97 16.78 -8.63 21.64
N PRO A 98 16.24 -8.16 22.78
CA PRO A 98 14.81 -8.26 23.08
C PRO A 98 13.93 -7.57 22.01
N ASP A 99 12.74 -8.10 21.75
CA ASP A 99 11.81 -7.57 20.75
C ASP A 99 11.45 -6.10 20.95
N ASN A 100 11.24 -5.68 22.19
CA ASN A 100 10.93 -4.30 22.50
C ASN A 100 12.06 -3.34 22.08
N HIS A 101 13.30 -3.82 22.00
CA HIS A 101 14.43 -3.05 21.49
C HIS A 101 14.38 -2.94 19.97
N VAL A 102 14.13 -4.06 19.27
CA VAL A 102 13.96 -4.07 17.81
C VAL A 102 12.83 -3.13 17.43
N MET A 103 11.67 -3.28 18.06
CA MET A 103 10.50 -2.44 17.79
C MET A 103 10.78 -0.96 17.99
N ALA A 104 11.45 -0.59 19.09
CA ALA A 104 11.81 0.81 19.33
C ALA A 104 12.76 1.36 18.24
N GLN A 105 13.68 0.54 17.72
CA GLN A 105 14.59 0.91 16.64
C GLN A 105 13.84 1.06 15.30
N LEU A 106 12.91 0.15 14.99
CA LEU A 106 12.06 0.25 13.80
C LEU A 106 11.18 1.49 13.85
N VAL A 107 10.59 1.82 15.00
CA VAL A 107 9.80 3.05 15.19
C VAL A 107 10.65 4.31 14.99
N ALA A 108 11.91 4.29 15.42
CA ALA A 108 12.83 5.41 15.23
C ALA A 108 13.39 5.50 13.79
N SER A 109 13.17 4.49 12.94
CA SER A 109 13.75 4.42 11.60
C SER A 109 13.15 5.45 10.64
N LYS A 110 13.97 5.94 9.72
CA LYS A 110 13.53 6.71 8.54
C LYS A 110 13.12 5.83 7.36
N ARG A 111 13.57 4.58 7.34
CA ARG A 111 13.46 3.69 6.17
C ARG A 111 12.27 2.76 6.23
N VAL A 112 11.85 2.39 7.44
CA VAL A 112 10.68 1.54 7.68
C VAL A 112 9.67 2.30 8.53
N GLN A 113 8.39 2.02 8.31
CA GLN A 113 7.32 2.66 9.05
C GLN A 113 6.15 1.70 9.25
N LYS A 114 5.43 1.90 10.35
CA LYS A 114 4.20 1.18 10.66
C LYS A 114 3.02 1.79 9.90
N THR A 115 2.27 0.96 9.20
CA THR A 115 1.05 1.36 8.48
C THR A 115 -0.12 1.54 9.47
N PRO A 116 -1.20 2.26 9.08
CA PRO A 116 -2.42 2.35 9.89
C PRO A 116 -3.07 1.01 10.24
N PHE A 117 -2.67 -0.05 9.52
CA PHE A 117 -3.19 -1.40 9.72
C PHE A 117 -2.31 -2.28 10.62
N LYS A 118 -1.39 -1.67 11.38
CA LYS A 118 -0.42 -2.35 12.25
C LYS A 118 0.57 -3.28 11.52
N GLN A 119 0.77 -3.05 10.23
CA GLN A 119 1.78 -3.74 9.43
C GLN A 119 3.04 -2.86 9.32
N TRP A 120 4.14 -3.43 8.88
CA TRP A 120 5.40 -2.73 8.65
C TRP A 120 5.78 -2.80 7.18
N GLY A 121 6.21 -1.66 6.64
CA GLY A 121 6.67 -1.57 5.25
C GLY A 121 7.74 -0.50 5.09
N LEU A 122 8.30 -0.39 3.87
CA LEU A 122 9.26 0.67 3.57
C LEU A 122 8.55 2.03 3.54
N ALA A 123 9.18 3.06 4.11
CA ALA A 123 8.64 4.42 4.19
C ALA A 123 8.43 5.07 2.81
N GLU A 124 9.10 4.55 1.77
CA GLU A 124 8.95 4.99 0.39
C GLU A 124 7.73 4.40 -0.32
N TRP A 125 7.18 3.30 0.19
CA TRP A 125 6.02 2.66 -0.42
C TRP A 125 4.74 3.46 -0.18
N ALA A 126 3.94 3.60 -1.23
CA ALA A 126 2.61 4.19 -1.15
C ALA A 126 1.68 3.45 -0.17
N GLU A 127 1.90 2.14 0.01
CA GLU A 127 1.15 1.31 0.97
C GLU A 127 1.47 1.60 2.43
N THR A 128 2.71 2.01 2.68
CA THR A 128 3.18 2.31 4.03
C THR A 128 2.88 3.75 4.41
N ASN A 129 3.22 4.68 3.51
CA ASN A 129 3.10 6.11 3.74
C ASN A 129 2.39 6.80 2.56
N PRO A 130 1.06 6.68 2.47
CA PRO A 130 0.30 7.27 1.38
C PRO A 130 0.32 8.80 1.49
N ARG A 131 0.97 9.46 0.52
CA ARG A 131 1.20 10.91 0.54
C ARG A 131 0.00 11.70 0.02
N GLY A 132 -0.75 11.10 -0.90
CA GLY A 132 -1.89 11.70 -1.58
C GLY A 132 -3.17 10.89 -1.50
N VAL A 133 -4.27 11.46 -2.01
CA VAL A 133 -5.56 10.79 -2.08
C VAL A 133 -5.51 9.56 -3.01
N GLY A 134 -4.74 9.63 -4.10
CA GLY A 134 -4.52 8.49 -5.01
C GLY A 134 -3.83 7.31 -4.31
N ASP A 135 -2.78 7.57 -3.53
CA ASP A 135 -2.11 6.52 -2.75
C ASP A 135 -3.06 5.91 -1.72
N LYS A 136 -3.79 6.73 -0.96
CA LYS A 136 -4.79 6.23 0.00
C LYS A 136 -5.83 5.35 -0.67
N ALA A 137 -6.31 5.76 -1.86
CA ALA A 137 -7.25 4.98 -2.66
C ALA A 137 -6.63 3.64 -3.08
N TYR A 138 -5.36 3.62 -3.47
CA TYR A 138 -4.64 2.40 -3.85
C TYR A 138 -4.56 1.43 -2.68
N VAL A 139 -4.14 1.90 -1.50
CA VAL A 139 -4.00 1.07 -0.30
C VAL A 139 -5.34 0.43 0.10
N VAL A 140 -6.41 1.22 0.17
CA VAL A 140 -7.72 0.69 0.60
C VAL A 140 -8.33 -0.24 -0.45
N LEU A 141 -8.16 0.06 -1.74
CA LEU A 141 -8.72 -0.76 -2.81
C LEU A 141 -7.96 -2.09 -2.92
N ARG A 142 -6.62 -2.07 -2.84
CA ARG A 142 -5.78 -3.27 -2.80
C ARG A 142 -6.18 -4.18 -1.65
N ARG A 143 -6.34 -3.61 -0.44
CA ARG A 143 -6.80 -4.35 0.74
C ARG A 143 -8.24 -4.86 0.59
N HIS A 144 -9.11 -4.14 -0.12
CA HIS A 144 -10.47 -4.57 -0.38
C HIS A 144 -10.54 -5.79 -1.32
N GLY A 145 -9.55 -5.93 -2.22
CA GLY A 145 -9.34 -7.13 -3.04
C GLY A 145 -10.33 -7.30 -4.21
N LYS A 146 -11.18 -6.30 -4.48
CA LYS A 146 -12.13 -6.30 -5.60
C LYS A 146 -12.43 -4.89 -6.10
N PRO A 147 -12.88 -4.73 -7.35
CA PRO A 147 -13.27 -3.42 -7.86
C PRO A 147 -14.43 -2.83 -7.08
N GLU A 148 -14.40 -1.52 -6.88
CA GLU A 148 -15.36 -0.85 -6.01
C GLU A 148 -15.71 0.55 -6.53
N HIS A 149 -16.88 1.07 -6.13
CA HIS A 149 -17.32 2.38 -6.59
C HIS A 149 -16.53 3.50 -5.90
N PHE A 150 -16.21 4.61 -6.61
CA PHE A 150 -15.36 5.68 -6.06
C PHE A 150 -15.90 6.30 -4.76
N THR A 151 -17.22 6.39 -4.58
CA THR A 151 -17.81 6.84 -3.29
C THR A 151 -17.52 5.84 -2.17
N LYS A 152 -17.59 4.54 -2.45
CA LYS A 152 -17.28 3.52 -1.45
C LYS A 152 -15.78 3.46 -1.15
N ILE A 153 -14.92 3.65 -2.15
CA ILE A 153 -13.48 3.87 -1.95
C ILE A 153 -13.24 5.06 -1.02
N THR A 154 -13.97 6.17 -1.21
CA THR A 154 -13.88 7.35 -0.36
C THR A 154 -14.25 7.04 1.10
N GLU A 155 -15.31 6.27 1.32
CA GLU A 155 -15.70 5.81 2.66
C GLU A 155 -14.60 4.94 3.30
N LEU A 156 -13.99 4.02 2.52
CA LEU A 156 -12.90 3.17 2.99
C LEU A 156 -11.68 4.01 3.39
N ILE A 157 -11.32 5.04 2.61
CA ILE A 157 -10.23 5.97 2.95
C ILE A 157 -10.52 6.67 4.28
N ASN A 158 -11.73 7.19 4.46
CA ASN A 158 -12.13 7.90 5.67
C ASN A 158 -12.22 6.98 6.89
N THR A 159 -12.57 5.71 6.68
CA THR A 159 -12.64 4.69 7.75
C THR A 159 -11.23 4.23 8.18
N ALA A 160 -10.29 4.17 7.25
CA ALA A 160 -8.90 3.79 7.53
C ALA A 160 -8.11 4.84 8.33
N GLN A 161 -8.61 6.07 8.44
CA GLN A 161 -8.04 7.15 9.26
C GLN A 161 -6.53 7.37 9.05
N PHE A 162 -6.09 7.41 7.78
CA PHE A 162 -4.69 7.68 7.43
C PHE A 162 -4.17 9.01 7.99
N ASP A 163 -5.03 10.02 8.06
CA ASP A 163 -4.75 11.33 8.65
C ASP A 163 -6.05 11.96 9.19
N HIS A 164 -5.92 13.15 9.77
CA HIS A 164 -7.07 13.94 10.26
C HIS A 164 -7.92 14.54 9.12
N ARG A 165 -7.55 14.35 7.85
CA ARG A 165 -8.22 14.98 6.70
C ARG A 165 -9.20 14.00 6.08
N GLN A 166 -10.44 14.44 5.90
CA GLN A 166 -11.42 13.63 5.19
C GLN A 166 -11.23 13.75 3.68
N ALA A 167 -11.25 12.60 3.01
CA ALA A 167 -11.28 12.50 1.56
C ALA A 167 -12.67 12.88 1.03
N ASN A 168 -12.69 13.64 -0.07
CA ASN A 168 -13.89 14.01 -0.80
C ASN A 168 -14.05 13.10 -2.02
N ALA A 169 -15.28 12.65 -2.30
CA ALA A 169 -15.57 11.73 -3.39
C ALA A 169 -15.20 12.26 -4.78
N GLN A 170 -15.35 13.57 -5.02
CA GLN A 170 -14.97 14.19 -6.29
C GLN A 170 -13.44 14.19 -6.47
N THR A 171 -12.69 14.48 -5.41
CA THR A 171 -11.23 14.43 -5.43
C THR A 171 -10.76 13.01 -5.66
N VAL A 172 -11.31 12.03 -4.93
CA VAL A 172 -11.00 10.61 -5.13
C VAL A 172 -11.27 10.20 -6.58
N HIS A 173 -12.44 10.55 -7.13
CA HIS A 173 -12.77 10.24 -8.51
C HIS A 173 -11.77 10.83 -9.51
N ASN A 174 -11.37 12.10 -9.34
CA ASN A 174 -10.40 12.75 -10.22
C ASN A 174 -9.01 12.10 -10.14
N GLU A 175 -8.58 11.70 -8.94
CA GLU A 175 -7.29 11.03 -8.76
C GLU A 175 -7.30 9.61 -9.34
N LEU A 176 -8.40 8.86 -9.18
CA LEU A 176 -8.58 7.54 -9.79
C LEU A 176 -8.54 7.56 -11.32
N ILE A 177 -8.95 8.67 -11.95
CA ILE A 177 -8.87 8.82 -13.42
C ILE A 177 -7.44 9.13 -13.88
N LYS A 178 -6.70 9.93 -13.12
CA LYS A 178 -5.35 10.39 -13.49
C LYS A 178 -4.27 9.33 -13.25
N ASP A 179 -4.49 8.46 -12.26
CA ASP A 179 -3.50 7.51 -11.80
C ASP A 179 -3.60 6.20 -12.60
N GLU A 180 -2.50 5.85 -13.27
CA GLU A 180 -2.40 4.69 -14.17
C GLU A 180 -2.56 3.34 -13.45
N ARG A 181 -2.45 3.31 -12.11
CA ARG A 181 -2.66 2.09 -11.32
C ARG A 181 -4.12 1.62 -11.32
N PHE A 182 -5.06 2.51 -11.66
CA PHE A 182 -6.49 2.22 -11.64
C PHE A 182 -7.07 2.03 -13.03
N VAL A 183 -8.11 1.21 -13.10
CA VAL A 183 -8.85 0.91 -14.32
C VAL A 183 -10.34 1.08 -14.05
N LEU A 184 -11.03 1.88 -14.87
CA LEU A 184 -12.48 2.03 -14.82
C LEU A 184 -13.17 0.77 -15.38
N VAL A 185 -13.60 -0.15 -14.53
CA VAL A 185 -14.24 -1.43 -14.92
C VAL A 185 -15.76 -1.32 -15.10
N GLY A 186 -16.38 -0.25 -14.63
CA GLY A 186 -17.81 -0.01 -14.76
C GLY A 186 -18.14 1.46 -14.48
N ARG A 187 -19.42 1.84 -14.47
CA ARG A 187 -19.82 3.23 -14.20
C ARG A 187 -19.43 3.62 -12.77
N GLY A 188 -18.35 4.38 -12.63
CA GLY A 188 -17.77 4.78 -11.35
C GLY A 188 -17.11 3.65 -10.56
N LEU A 189 -17.00 2.43 -11.12
CA LEU A 189 -16.28 1.32 -10.51
C LEU A 189 -14.84 1.27 -10.99
N TYR A 190 -13.91 1.22 -10.04
CA TYR A 190 -12.48 1.17 -10.29
C TYR A 190 -11.89 -0.13 -9.74
N GLY A 191 -11.04 -0.77 -10.53
CA GLY A 191 -10.17 -1.87 -10.12
C GLY A 191 -8.70 -1.49 -10.31
N LEU A 192 -7.79 -2.36 -9.89
CA LEU A 192 -6.35 -2.16 -10.07
C LEU A 192 -5.86 -2.83 -11.35
N VAL A 193 -4.86 -2.24 -12.01
CA VAL A 193 -4.17 -2.83 -13.17
C VAL A 193 -3.53 -4.17 -12.80
N GLU A 194 -2.95 -4.29 -11.60
CA GLU A 194 -2.29 -5.50 -11.13
C GLU A 194 -3.22 -6.73 -11.04
N TRP A 195 -4.54 -6.51 -10.98
CA TRP A 195 -5.54 -7.59 -11.01
C TRP A 195 -5.82 -8.13 -12.43
N GLY A 196 -5.17 -7.56 -13.45
CA GLY A 196 -5.30 -7.99 -14.84
C GLY A 196 -6.44 -7.34 -15.63
N TYR A 197 -7.06 -6.28 -15.09
CA TYR A 197 -8.11 -5.55 -15.78
C TYR A 197 -7.56 -4.75 -16.97
N ILE A 198 -8.23 -4.86 -18.12
CA ILE A 198 -7.86 -4.14 -19.34
C ILE A 198 -8.44 -2.72 -19.31
N ALA A 199 -7.66 -1.70 -19.68
CA ALA A 199 -8.12 -0.31 -19.79
C ALA A 199 -8.87 -0.01 -21.12
N GLY A 200 -9.63 1.08 -21.16
CA GLY A 200 -10.34 1.54 -22.37
C GLY A 200 -11.84 1.23 -22.44
N THR A 201 -12.44 1.44 -23.60
CA THR A 201 -13.88 1.21 -23.82
C THR A 201 -14.21 -0.27 -23.94
N VAL A 202 -15.51 -0.61 -23.95
CA VAL A 202 -15.96 -1.98 -24.24
C VAL A 202 -15.40 -2.49 -25.56
N THR A 203 -15.31 -1.62 -26.57
CA THR A 203 -14.73 -1.94 -27.88
C THR A 203 -13.23 -2.23 -27.79
N ASP A 204 -12.47 -1.48 -26.97
CA ASP A 204 -11.04 -1.72 -26.78
C ASP A 204 -10.76 -3.02 -26.04
N VAL A 205 -11.62 -3.38 -25.08
CA VAL A 205 -11.55 -4.65 -24.36
C VAL A 205 -11.86 -5.81 -25.32
N ILE A 206 -12.92 -5.71 -26.14
CA ILE A 206 -13.23 -6.72 -27.16
C ILE A 206 -12.05 -6.90 -28.12
N GLU A 207 -11.46 -5.80 -28.60
CA GLU A 207 -10.32 -5.86 -29.50
C GLU A 207 -9.12 -6.57 -28.85
N SER A 208 -8.82 -6.22 -27.59
CA SER A 208 -7.73 -6.84 -26.83
C SER A 208 -7.96 -8.35 -26.61
N LEU A 209 -9.20 -8.77 -26.36
CA LEU A 209 -9.57 -10.18 -26.21
C LEU A 209 -9.46 -10.95 -27.53
N LEU A 210 -9.85 -10.33 -28.65
CA LEU A 210 -9.72 -10.94 -29.98
C LEU A 210 -8.25 -11.02 -30.43
N LYS A 211 -7.43 -9.99 -30.17
CA LYS A 211 -5.98 -10.00 -30.45
C LYS A 211 -5.26 -11.13 -29.70
N LYS A 212 -5.65 -11.38 -28.46
CA LYS A 212 -5.08 -12.46 -27.63
C LYS A 212 -5.57 -13.85 -28.04
N SER A 213 -6.66 -13.94 -28.80
CA SER A 213 -7.19 -15.23 -29.24
C SER A 213 -6.59 -15.66 -30.57
N ALA A 214 -6.13 -16.90 -30.65
CA ALA A 214 -5.62 -17.48 -31.89
C ALA A 214 -6.72 -17.78 -32.93
N GLN A 215 -8.00 -17.78 -32.50
CA GLN A 215 -9.14 -18.16 -33.34
C GLN A 215 -10.30 -17.17 -33.18
N PRO A 216 -11.15 -17.00 -34.21
CA PRO A 216 -12.36 -16.20 -34.11
C PRO A 216 -13.29 -16.70 -32.99
N LEU A 217 -13.87 -15.77 -32.23
CA LEU A 217 -14.70 -16.08 -31.07
C LEU A 217 -16.19 -16.04 -31.37
N THR A 218 -16.97 -16.90 -30.76
CA THR A 218 -18.43 -16.81 -30.82
C THR A 218 -18.92 -15.57 -30.09
N ARG A 219 -20.16 -15.17 -30.40
CA ARG A 219 -20.81 -14.06 -29.71
C ARG A 219 -20.84 -14.28 -28.20
N GLU A 220 -21.17 -15.49 -27.76
CA GLU A 220 -21.29 -15.87 -26.36
C GLU A 220 -19.93 -15.85 -25.66
N GLU A 221 -18.87 -16.37 -26.31
CA GLU A 221 -17.49 -16.33 -25.79
C GLU A 221 -16.99 -14.89 -25.57
N VAL A 222 -17.30 -13.98 -26.51
CA VAL A 222 -16.94 -12.55 -26.34
C VAL A 222 -17.69 -11.94 -25.16
N ILE A 223 -19.00 -12.22 -25.03
CA ILE A 223 -19.80 -11.67 -23.93
C ILE A 223 -19.25 -12.14 -22.58
N GLU A 224 -18.96 -13.43 -22.43
CA GLU A 224 -18.44 -14.02 -21.20
C GLU A 224 -17.10 -13.37 -20.80
N ARG A 225 -16.13 -13.34 -21.73
CA ARG A 225 -14.81 -12.76 -21.46
C ARG A 225 -14.83 -11.26 -21.19
N VAL A 226 -15.74 -10.51 -21.82
CA VAL A 226 -15.89 -9.08 -21.55
C VAL A 226 -16.52 -8.85 -20.17
N LEU A 227 -17.46 -9.70 -19.74
CA LEU A 227 -18.09 -9.60 -18.41
C LEU A 227 -17.11 -9.91 -17.27
N GLU A 228 -16.12 -10.77 -17.49
CA GLU A 228 -15.01 -10.99 -16.54
C GLU A 228 -14.14 -9.73 -16.37
N GLN A 229 -14.01 -8.92 -17.42
CA GLN A 229 -13.15 -7.74 -17.45
C GLN A 229 -13.89 -6.46 -17.06
N ARG A 230 -15.19 -6.34 -17.38
CA ARG A 230 -15.98 -5.12 -17.19
C ARG A 230 -17.38 -5.42 -16.67
N HIS A 231 -17.79 -4.62 -15.69
CA HIS A 231 -19.13 -4.63 -15.11
C HIS A 231 -20.10 -3.82 -15.99
N VAL A 232 -20.54 -4.43 -17.11
CA VAL A 232 -21.45 -3.81 -18.08
C VAL A 232 -22.64 -4.70 -18.42
N LYS A 233 -23.73 -4.12 -18.90
CA LYS A 233 -24.88 -4.90 -19.40
C LYS A 233 -24.53 -5.59 -20.72
N LYS A 234 -25.02 -6.82 -20.93
CA LYS A 234 -24.84 -7.60 -22.18
C LYS A 234 -25.13 -6.77 -23.44
N ASN A 235 -26.20 -5.98 -23.44
CA ASN A 235 -26.56 -5.13 -24.58
C ASN A 235 -25.46 -4.13 -24.98
N THR A 236 -24.70 -3.62 -24.02
CA THR A 236 -23.58 -2.71 -24.28
C THR A 236 -22.45 -3.41 -25.04
N ILE A 237 -22.19 -4.68 -24.71
CA ILE A 237 -21.20 -5.52 -25.38
C ILE A 237 -21.63 -5.81 -26.81
N LEU A 238 -22.93 -6.11 -27.00
CA LEU A 238 -23.51 -6.33 -28.32
C LEU A 238 -23.41 -5.10 -29.21
N LEU A 239 -23.67 -3.91 -28.67
CA LEU A 239 -23.49 -2.65 -29.39
C LEU A 239 -22.01 -2.42 -29.75
N GLY A 240 -21.08 -2.76 -28.85
CA GLY A 240 -19.65 -2.69 -29.14
C GLY A 240 -19.22 -3.61 -30.29
N LEU A 241 -19.77 -4.83 -30.34
CA LEU A 241 -19.52 -5.81 -31.41
C LEU A 241 -20.08 -5.38 -32.78
N GLN A 242 -21.04 -4.47 -32.82
CA GLN A 242 -21.59 -3.92 -34.08
C GLN A 242 -20.65 -2.92 -34.77
N ASN A 243 -19.52 -2.57 -34.15
CA ASN A 243 -18.53 -1.69 -34.77
C ASN A 243 -17.85 -2.38 -35.96
N GLN A 244 -18.35 -2.10 -37.17
CA GLN A 244 -17.89 -2.68 -38.44
C GLN A 244 -16.52 -2.14 -38.90
N ASP A 245 -16.02 -1.09 -38.26
CA ASP A 245 -14.69 -0.57 -38.53
C ASP A 245 -13.60 -1.41 -37.85
N ARG A 246 -13.93 -2.07 -36.73
CA ARG A 246 -12.97 -2.86 -35.94
C ARG A 246 -13.20 -4.36 -36.02
N PHE A 247 -14.44 -4.81 -36.18
CA PHE A 247 -14.79 -6.23 -36.11
C PHE A 247 -15.50 -6.71 -37.36
N VAL A 248 -15.19 -7.94 -37.76
CA VAL A 248 -15.86 -8.64 -38.86
C VAL A 248 -16.45 -9.94 -38.34
N ARG A 249 -17.68 -10.22 -38.74
CA ARG A 249 -18.34 -11.49 -38.48
C ARG A 249 -18.03 -12.47 -39.61
N THR A 250 -17.47 -13.63 -39.27
CA THR A 250 -17.16 -14.71 -40.21
C THR A 250 -18.45 -15.47 -40.60
N PRO A 251 -18.42 -16.24 -41.70
CA PRO A 251 -19.55 -17.09 -42.11
C PRO A 251 -20.04 -18.03 -41.01
N ASP A 252 -19.13 -18.53 -40.17
CA ASP A 252 -19.43 -19.42 -39.04
C ASP A 252 -20.00 -18.70 -37.81
N SER A 253 -20.47 -17.46 -37.97
CA SER A 253 -21.01 -16.62 -36.90
C SER A 253 -20.03 -16.30 -35.77
N ARG A 254 -18.73 -16.31 -36.06
CA ARG A 254 -17.67 -15.89 -35.13
C ARG A 254 -17.19 -14.47 -35.45
N TYR A 255 -16.52 -13.83 -34.50
CA TYR A 255 -15.97 -12.50 -34.62
C TYR A 255 -14.45 -12.56 -34.66
N GLN A 256 -13.88 -11.77 -35.56
CA GLN A 256 -12.45 -11.54 -35.67
C GLN A 256 -12.17 -10.06 -35.90
N LEU A 257 -10.92 -9.66 -35.74
CA LEU A 257 -10.48 -8.32 -36.07
C LEU A 257 -10.58 -8.10 -37.58
N LYS A 258 -10.99 -6.89 -37.97
CA LYS A 258 -10.88 -6.47 -39.36
C LYS A 258 -9.40 -6.35 -39.72
N ALA A 259 -8.98 -6.99 -40.80
CA ALA A 259 -7.66 -6.74 -41.36
C ALA A 259 -7.64 -5.31 -41.93
N ASN A 260 -6.62 -4.54 -41.55
CA ASN A 260 -6.35 -3.22 -42.15
C ASN A 260 -5.99 -3.37 -43.63
#